data_AF-W0E689-F1
#
_entry.id   AF-W0E689-F1
#
_cell.length_a   1.000
_cell.length_b   1.000
_cell.length_c   1.000
_cell.angle_alpha   90.00
_cell.angle_beta   90.00
_cell.angle_gamma   90.00
#
_symmetry.space_group_name_H-M   'P 1'
#
loop_
_entity.id
_entity.type
_entity.pdbx_description
1 polymer ?
#
loop_
_entity_poly.entity_id
_entity_poly.type
_entity_poly.pdbx_seq_one_letter_code
_entity_poly.pdbx_strand_id
1 'polypeptide(L)' 'MWQIWQIVDPRMIIIAVVGSFATCALVFHLLLLSVPDYSWFKGEAIGYSAVGDMSPLPTLR' A
#
# COMPACT_ATOMS: atom_id res chain seq x y z
N MET A 1 4.09 6.96 -35.25
CA MET A 1 4.34 6.64 -33.83
C MET A 1 4.39 5.14 -33.57
N TRP A 2 5.08 4.37 -34.41
CA TRP A 2 5.30 2.92 -34.21
C TRP A 2 6.78 2.61 -33.93
N GLN A 3 7.66 3.58 -34.22
CA GLN A 3 9.12 3.51 -34.00
C GLN A 3 9.52 3.43 -32.52
N ILE A 4 8.64 3.82 -31.58
CA ILE A 4 8.89 3.65 -30.14
C ILE A 4 9.10 2.18 -29.76
N TRP A 5 8.45 1.26 -30.49
CA TRP A 5 8.61 -0.18 -30.30
C TRP A 5 9.90 -0.75 -30.92
N GLN A 6 10.65 0.05 -31.69
CA GLN A 6 11.95 -0.38 -32.24
C GLN A 6 13.11 -0.14 -31.27
N ILE A 7 12.92 0.77 -30.31
CA ILE A 7 13.95 1.15 -29.32
C ILE A 7 13.70 0.47 -27.97
N VAL A 8 12.42 0.21 -27.65
CA VAL A 8 12.05 -0.36 -26.36
C VAL A 8 11.42 -1.73 -26.55
N ASP A 9 11.97 -2.71 -25.84
CA ASP A 9 11.48 -4.09 -25.88
C ASP A 9 10.03 -4.17 -25.39
N PRO A 10 9.09 -4.63 -26.25
CA PRO A 10 7.66 -4.51 -25.98
C PRO A 10 7.21 -5.24 -24.71
N ARG A 11 7.83 -6.39 -24.42
CA ARG A 11 7.53 -7.18 -23.22
C ARG A 11 7.90 -6.44 -21.94
N MET A 12 9.06 -5.78 -21.91
CA MET A 12 9.56 -5.13 -20.71
C MET A 12 8.69 -3.94 -20.34
N ILE A 13 8.25 -3.14 -21.32
CA ILE A 13 7.29 -2.04 -21.11
C ILE A 13 6.01 -2.56 -20.47
N ILE A 14 5.42 -3.63 -21.00
CA ILE A 14 4.15 -4.14 -20.48
C ILE A 14 4.30 -4.56 -19.01
N ILE A 15 5.40 -5.24 -18.68
CA ILE A 15 5.70 -5.66 -17.30
C ILE A 15 5.94 -4.44 -16.39
N ALA A 16 6.69 -3.44 -16.86
CA ALA A 16 6.98 -2.22 -16.11
C ALA A 16 5.72 -1.40 -15.85
N VAL A 17 4.83 -1.27 -16.84
CA VAL A 17 3.56 -0.55 -16.70
C VAL A 17 2.64 -1.30 -15.73
N VAL A 18 2.47 -2.61 -15.90
CA VAL A 18 1.63 -3.42 -15.00
C VAL A 18 2.19 -3.39 -13.57
N GLY A 19 3.51 -3.54 -13.41
CA GLY A 19 4.17 -3.43 -12.12
C GLY A 19 3.95 -2.06 -11.48
N SER A 20 4.17 -0.98 -12.23
CA SER A 20 3.99 0.39 -11.75
C SER A 20 2.54 0.69 -11.34
N PHE A 21 1.56 0.22 -12.12
CA PHE A 21 0.15 0.40 -11.79
C PHE A 21 -0.25 -0.45 -10.57
N ALA A 22 0.25 -1.68 -10.47
CA ALA A 22 0.01 -2.54 -9.32
C ALA A 22 0.61 -1.94 -8.04
N THR A 23 1.85 -1.46 -8.08
CA THR A 23 2.50 -0.79 -6.93
C THR A 23 1.74 0.47 -6.53
N CYS A 24 1.37 1.34 -7.48
CA CYS A 24 0.62 2.55 -7.19
C CYS A 24 -0.76 2.23 -6.56
N ALA A 25 -1.45 1.22 -7.08
CA ALA A 25 -2.70 0.74 -6.52
C ALA A 25 -2.50 0.23 -5.08
N LEU A 26 -1.51 -0.62 -4.82
CA LEU A 26 -1.25 -1.12 -3.47
C LEU A 26 -0.94 0.02 -2.50
N VAL A 27 -0.09 0.96 -2.88
CA VAL A 27 0.24 2.13 -2.05
C VAL A 27 -1.02 2.93 -1.74
N PHE A 28 -1.89 3.17 -2.72
CA PHE A 28 -3.14 3.90 -2.52
C PHE A 28 -4.11 3.16 -1.58
N HIS A 29 -4.24 1.84 -1.71
CA HIS A 29 -5.08 1.04 -0.81
C HIS A 29 -4.53 1.02 0.61
N LEU A 30 -3.21 0.87 0.77
CA LEU A 30 -2.55 0.91 2.07
C LEU A 30 -2.68 2.29 2.72
N LEU A 31 -2.63 3.35 1.92
CA LEU A 31 -2.86 4.71 2.39
C LEU A 31 -4.29 4.90 2.89
N LEU A 32 -5.30 4.48 2.10
CA LEU A 32 -6.71 4.49 2.50
C LEU A 32 -6.97 3.67 3.75
N LEU A 33 -6.39 2.48 3.84
CA LEU A 33 -6.54 1.60 4.98
C LEU A 33 -5.87 2.16 6.25
N SER A 34 -4.81 2.95 6.09
CA SER A 34 -4.14 3.61 7.21
C SER A 34 -4.96 4.74 7.81
N VAL A 35 -5.92 5.31 7.08
CA VAL A 35 -6.75 6.42 7.57
C VAL A 35 -7.96 5.85 8.31
N PRO A 36 -8.20 6.21 9.58
CA PRO A 36 -9.29 5.66 10.38
C PRO A 36 -10.68 5.86 9.76
N ASP A 37 -10.87 6.96 9.02
CA ASP A 37 -12.16 7.30 8.38
C ASP A 37 -12.44 6.48 7.11
N TYR A 38 -11.41 6.01 6.41
CA TYR A 38 -11.53 5.28 5.14
C TYR A 38 -11.14 3.80 5.24
N SER A 39 -10.77 3.32 6.43
CA SER A 39 -10.39 1.93 6.65
C SER A 39 -11.64 1.03 6.60
N TRP A 40 -11.69 0.12 5.63
CA TRP A 40 -12.81 -0.83 5.54
C TRP A 40 -12.75 -1.92 6.60
N PHE A 41 -11.57 -2.15 7.20
CA PHE A 41 -11.34 -3.24 8.15
C PHE A 41 -11.70 -2.92 9.61
N LYS A 42 -12.22 -1.72 9.92
CA LYS A 42 -12.50 -1.35 11.31
C LYS A 42 -13.79 -0.56 11.42
N GLY A 43 -14.89 -1.29 11.57
CA GLY A 43 -16.04 -0.76 12.30
C GLY A 43 -15.60 -0.41 13.72
N GLU A 44 -15.98 0.79 14.13
CA GLU A 44 -15.54 1.52 15.32
C GLU A 44 -14.15 2.14 15.19
N ALA A 45 -14.15 3.43 14.84
CA ALA A 45 -13.04 4.34 14.98
C ALA A 45 -12.61 4.41 16.46
N ILE A 46 -11.91 3.37 16.93
CA ILE A 46 -11.00 3.50 18.04
C ILE A 46 -9.85 4.31 17.48
N GLY A 47 -10.05 5.64 17.47
CA GLY A 47 -9.01 6.61 17.21
C GLY A 47 -7.78 6.16 17.97
N TYR A 48 -6.66 6.08 17.24
CA TYR A 48 -5.35 5.62 17.69
C TYR A 48 -5.12 5.96 19.17
N SER A 49 -5.56 5.07 20.07
CA SER A 49 -5.33 5.22 21.49
C SER A 49 -3.96 4.64 21.71
N ALA A 50 -2.96 5.47 21.43
CA ALA A 50 -1.59 5.29 21.94
C ALA A 50 -1.54 5.14 23.48
N VAL A 51 -2.69 5.24 24.16
CA VAL A 51 -2.92 4.93 25.57
C VAL A 51 -2.90 3.41 25.86
N GLY A 52 -3.20 2.55 24.88
CA GLY A 52 -3.17 1.08 25.04
C GLY A 52 -1.78 0.44 24.85
N ASP A 53 -0.87 1.13 24.16
CA ASP A 53 0.52 0.68 23.92
C ASP A 53 1.49 1.09 25.04
N MET A 54 1.00 1.64 26.16
CA MET A 54 1.73 1.62 27.43
C MET A 54 1.65 0.22 28.06
N SER A 55 1.96 -0.82 27.29
CA SER A 55 2.16 -2.16 27.83
C SER A 55 3.61 -2.23 28.34
N PRO A 56 3.84 -2.39 29.66
CA PRO A 56 5.19 -2.60 30.17
C PRO A 56 5.79 -3.82 29.48
N LEU A 57 7.06 -3.70 29.04
CA LEU A 57 7.84 -4.71 28.33
C LEU A 57 7.46 -6.13 28.77
N PRO A 58 7.02 -7.01 27.85
CA PRO A 58 6.66 -8.37 28.21
C PRO A 58 7.88 -9.06 28.80
N THR A 59 7.78 -9.49 30.05
CA THR A 59 8.82 -10.29 30.71
C THR A 59 8.94 -11.62 29.97
N LEU A 60 10.01 -11.74 29.19
CA LEU A 60 10.47 -12.99 28.59
C LEU A 60 10.57 -14.05 29.69
N ARG A 61 9.80 -15.12 29.54
CA ARG A 61 9.93 -16.34 30.34
C ARG A 61 10.73 -17.36 29.56
#